data_AF-H1ZY33-F1
#
_entry.id   AF-H1ZY33-F1
#
_cell.length_a   1.000
_cell.length_b   1.000
_cell.length_c   1.000
_cell.angle_alpha   90.00
_cell.angle_beta   90.00
_cell.angle_gamma   90.00
#
_symmetry.space_group_name_H-M   'P 1'
#
loop_
_entity.id
_entity.type
_entity.pdbx_description
1 polymer ?
#
loop_
_entity_poly.entity_id
_entity_poly.type
_entity_poly.pdbx_seq_one_letter_code
_entity_poly.pdbx_strand_id
1 'polypeptide(L)'
;GAVGKSAQIGSHTWSPDAMEGPTPVSALIHAATMVTAGVFMIARCSPLFEYPPTALIVITSAGATTSFLAATTGILQNDLKRVIAYSTCSQLGYMIFACGISNYSVSVFHLMNHAFFKALLFLSAGSVIHAMSDEQDMRKMGGLASSFPFTYAMMP
;
A
#
# COMPACT_ATOMS: atom_id res chain seq x y z
N GLY A 1 -8.90 15.05 -2.44
CA GLY A 1 -7.98 15.21 -1.29
C GLY A 1 -7.45 13.87 -0.83
N ALA A 2 -8.02 13.30 0.23
CA ALA A 2 -7.60 12.01 0.80
C ALA A 2 -7.57 10.87 -0.22
N VAL A 3 -8.63 10.69 -1.02
CA VAL A 3 -8.72 9.70 -2.12
C VAL A 3 -7.51 9.71 -3.05
N GLY A 4 -7.06 10.90 -3.47
CA GLY A 4 -5.91 11.03 -4.35
C GLY A 4 -4.60 10.68 -3.65
N LYS A 5 -4.38 11.18 -2.42
CA LYS A 5 -3.15 10.92 -1.67
C LYS A 5 -3.02 9.47 -1.23
N SER A 6 -4.11 8.80 -0.83
CA SER A 6 -4.11 7.39 -0.42
C SER A 6 -4.48 6.41 -1.55
N ALA A 7 -4.40 6.84 -2.81
CA ALA A 7 -4.61 6.00 -3.99
C ALA A 7 -5.90 5.14 -3.94
N GLN A 8 -7.00 5.74 -3.50
CA GLN A 8 -8.30 5.06 -3.44
C GLN A 8 -8.92 4.94 -4.84
N ILE A 9 -10.01 4.18 -4.94
CA ILE A 9 -10.76 3.98 -6.18
C ILE A 9 -11.03 5.29 -6.93
N GLY A 10 -10.90 5.27 -8.26
CA GLY A 10 -10.91 6.47 -9.12
C GLY A 10 -9.59 7.25 -9.19
N SER A 11 -8.67 7.06 -8.24
CA SER A 11 -7.31 7.64 -8.25
C SER A 11 -6.24 6.63 -7.84
N HIS A 12 -6.47 5.35 -8.06
CA HIS A 12 -5.56 4.28 -7.62
C HIS A 12 -4.44 4.00 -8.63
N THR A 13 -4.58 4.42 -9.89
CA THR A 13 -3.68 4.11 -11.00
C THR A 13 -2.31 4.77 -10.88
N TRP A 14 -2.21 5.97 -10.29
CA TRP A 14 -0.93 6.67 -10.16
C TRP A 14 0.06 5.93 -9.24
N SER A 15 -0.43 5.14 -8.29
CA SER A 15 0.39 4.45 -7.30
C SER A 15 1.24 3.33 -7.93
N PRO A 16 0.69 2.42 -8.75
CA PRO A 16 1.47 1.51 -9.58
C PRO A 16 2.43 2.19 -10.56
N ASP A 17 2.06 3.35 -11.11
CA ASP A 17 2.90 4.11 -12.05
C ASP A 17 4.13 4.71 -11.34
N ALA A 18 4.04 5.00 -10.04
CA ALA A 18 5.18 5.48 -9.23
C ALA A 18 6.32 4.45 -9.06
N MET A 19 6.16 3.22 -9.58
CA MET A 19 7.18 2.17 -9.54
C MET A 19 8.34 2.38 -10.54
N GLU A 20 8.21 3.34 -11.44
CA GLU A 20 9.31 3.81 -12.30
C GLU A 20 10.47 4.39 -11.49
N GLY A 21 10.19 4.89 -10.28
CA GLY A 21 11.19 5.42 -9.36
C GLY A 21 12.13 4.35 -8.79
N PRO A 22 13.28 4.76 -8.24
CA PRO A 22 14.19 3.85 -7.55
C PRO A 22 13.54 3.25 -6.30
N THR A 23 13.86 2.00 -5.97
CA THR A 23 13.20 1.24 -4.89
C THR A 23 13.18 1.91 -3.52
N PRO A 24 14.22 2.65 -3.06
CA PRO A 24 14.14 3.36 -1.79
C PRO A 24 13.12 4.50 -1.80
N VAL A 25 12.91 5.15 -2.96
CA VAL A 25 11.89 6.19 -3.11
C VAL A 25 10.50 5.58 -3.08
N SER A 26 10.29 4.44 -3.77
CA SER A 26 9.03 3.69 -3.66
C SER A 26 8.75 3.26 -2.22
N ALA A 27 9.76 2.79 -1.49
CA ALA A 27 9.63 2.44 -0.06
C ALA A 27 9.13 3.63 0.77
N LEU A 28 9.74 4.81 0.61
CA LEU A 28 9.35 6.01 1.35
C LEU A 28 7.93 6.48 1.03
N ILE A 29 7.57 6.51 -0.26
CA ILE A 29 6.27 7.00 -0.74
C ILE A 29 5.14 6.05 -0.31
N HIS A 30 5.34 4.74 -0.46
CA HIS A 30 4.31 3.73 -0.27
C HIS A 30 4.24 3.18 1.15
N ALA A 31 5.24 3.38 1.99
CA ALA A 31 5.19 2.94 3.39
C ALA A 31 4.89 4.10 4.35
N ALA A 32 5.62 5.21 4.24
CA ALA A 32 5.72 6.17 5.33
C ALA A 32 5.03 7.52 5.08
N THR A 33 5.05 8.04 3.84
CA THR A 33 4.80 9.48 3.63
C THR A 33 3.53 9.79 2.83
N MET A 34 3.57 9.60 1.51
CA MET A 34 2.56 10.15 0.61
C MET A 34 1.19 9.51 0.83
N VAL A 35 1.17 8.18 0.93
CA VAL A 35 -0.06 7.43 0.99
C VAL A 35 -0.72 7.42 2.37
N THR A 36 0.08 7.55 3.43
CA THR A 36 -0.37 7.62 4.82
C THR A 36 -1.05 8.96 5.14
N ALA A 37 -0.66 10.04 4.45
CA ALA A 37 -1.24 11.37 4.62
C ALA A 37 -2.75 11.41 4.39
N GLY A 38 -3.29 10.61 3.45
CA GLY A 38 -4.73 10.54 3.20
C GLY A 38 -5.51 9.95 4.37
N VAL A 39 -4.99 8.86 4.96
CA VAL A 39 -5.59 8.21 6.14
C VAL A 39 -5.45 9.11 7.37
N PHE A 40 -4.27 9.70 7.58
CA PHE A 40 -4.01 10.61 8.69
C PHE A 40 -4.94 11.84 8.66
N MET A 41 -5.18 12.41 7.48
CA MET A 41 -6.12 13.52 7.31
C MET A 41 -7.53 13.13 7.79
N ILE A 42 -8.04 11.97 7.38
CA ILE A 42 -9.37 11.51 7.81
C ILE A 42 -9.40 11.30 9.33
N ALA A 43 -8.39 10.65 9.89
CA ALA A 43 -8.30 10.42 11.33
C ALA A 43 -8.23 11.73 12.14
N ARG A 44 -7.51 12.76 11.66
CA ARG A 44 -7.44 14.07 12.32
C ARG A 44 -8.71 14.89 12.17
N CYS A 45 -9.41 14.73 11.06
CA CYS A 45 -10.71 15.33 10.81
C CYS A 45 -11.87 14.47 11.34
N SER A 46 -11.61 13.45 12.17
CA SER A 46 -12.67 12.57 12.68
C SER A 46 -13.86 13.32 13.30
N PRO A 47 -13.69 14.43 14.08
CA PRO A 47 -14.85 15.15 14.61
C PRO A 47 -15.76 15.66 13.50
N LEU A 48 -15.22 16.04 12.34
CA LEU A 48 -16.00 16.53 11.20
C LEU A 48 -16.76 15.41 10.48
N PHE A 49 -16.19 14.21 10.41
CA PHE A 49 -16.79 13.07 9.72
C PHE A 49 -17.84 12.34 10.54
N GLU A 50 -17.86 12.52 11.87
CA GLU A 50 -18.90 11.95 12.74
C GLU A 50 -20.26 12.69 12.65
N TYR A 51 -20.32 13.93 12.16
CA TYR A 51 -21.59 14.65 12.05
C TYR A 51 -22.51 14.13 10.94
N PRO A 52 -22.03 13.86 9.70
CA PRO A 52 -22.87 13.37 8.62
C PRO A 52 -22.69 11.84 8.44
N PRO A 53 -23.72 11.01 8.73
CA PRO A 53 -23.62 9.56 8.54
C PRO A 53 -23.40 9.15 7.08
N THR A 54 -23.85 9.99 6.13
CA THR A 54 -23.60 9.79 4.70
C THR A 54 -22.12 9.83 4.36
N ALA A 55 -21.32 10.66 5.03
CA ALA A 55 -19.88 10.74 4.79
C ALA A 55 -19.17 9.44 5.21
N LEU A 56 -19.53 8.88 6.36
CA LEU A 56 -19.01 7.60 6.86
C LEU A 56 -19.36 6.43 5.92
N ILE A 57 -20.58 6.39 5.38
CA ILE A 57 -20.99 5.38 4.39
C ILE A 57 -20.14 5.47 3.12
N VAL A 58 -19.88 6.69 2.62
CA VAL A 58 -19.04 6.91 1.44
C VAL A 58 -17.59 6.49 1.72
N ILE A 59 -17.03 6.84 2.87
CA ILE A 59 -15.67 6.44 3.26
C ILE A 59 -15.57 4.91 3.37
N THR A 60 -16.53 4.28 4.02
CA THR A 60 -16.58 2.82 4.21
C THR A 60 -16.65 2.08 2.87
N SER A 61 -17.58 2.48 2.01
CA SER A 61 -17.77 1.85 0.69
C SER A 61 -16.58 2.09 -0.23
N ALA A 62 -15.98 3.28 -0.22
CA ALA A 62 -14.78 3.58 -1.00
C ALA A 62 -13.57 2.76 -0.51
N GLY A 63 -13.37 2.63 0.81
CA GLY A 63 -12.28 1.82 1.38
C GLY A 63 -12.42 0.33 1.05
N ALA A 64 -13.63 -0.22 1.22
CA ALA A 64 -13.92 -1.63 0.93
C ALA A 64 -13.72 -1.96 -0.56
N THR A 65 -14.27 -1.13 -1.45
CA THR A 65 -14.12 -1.34 -2.91
C THR A 65 -12.67 -1.18 -3.37
N THR A 66 -11.96 -0.18 -2.85
CA THR A 66 -10.51 -0.03 -3.11
C THR A 66 -9.73 -1.25 -2.66
N SER A 67 -9.98 -1.73 -1.44
CA SER A 67 -9.28 -2.89 -0.88
C SER A 67 -9.43 -4.13 -1.75
N PHE A 68 -10.66 -4.44 -2.14
CA PHE A 68 -10.98 -5.61 -2.94
C PHE A 68 -10.43 -5.51 -4.38
N LEU A 69 -10.65 -4.39 -5.06
CA LEU A 69 -10.19 -4.21 -6.43
C LEU A 69 -8.65 -4.18 -6.52
N ALA A 70 -7.98 -3.46 -5.62
CA ALA A 70 -6.52 -3.40 -5.62
C ALA A 70 -5.87 -4.77 -5.33
N ALA A 71 -6.46 -5.56 -4.42
CA ALA A 71 -5.98 -6.91 -4.14
C ALA A 71 -6.12 -7.82 -5.37
N THR A 72 -7.30 -7.83 -6.00
CA THR A 72 -7.56 -8.67 -7.18
C THR A 72 -6.71 -8.28 -8.38
N THR A 73 -6.50 -6.98 -8.62
CA THR A 73 -5.60 -6.51 -9.69
C THR A 73 -4.13 -6.82 -9.40
N GLY A 74 -3.73 -6.82 -8.12
CA GLY A 74 -2.36 -7.11 -7.69
C GLY A 74 -1.93 -8.55 -7.99
N ILE A 75 -2.86 -9.51 -7.91
CA ILE A 75 -2.61 -10.94 -8.20
C ILE A 75 -2.19 -11.15 -9.67
N LEU A 76 -2.65 -10.28 -10.57
CA LEU A 76 -2.38 -10.39 -12.02
C LEU A 76 -1.13 -9.60 -12.45
N GLN A 77 -0.41 -8.96 -11.53
CA GLN A 77 0.81 -8.22 -11.86
C GLN A 77 2.01 -9.16 -11.94
N ASN A 78 2.83 -9.00 -12.99
CA ASN A 78 4.06 -9.76 -13.18
C ASN A 78 5.30 -9.04 -12.66
N ASP A 79 5.22 -7.73 -12.45
CA ASP A 79 6.31 -6.92 -11.93
C ASP A 79 6.29 -6.88 -10.40
N LEU A 80 7.43 -7.19 -9.78
CA LEU A 80 7.55 -7.30 -8.32
C LEU A 80 7.14 -6.00 -7.60
N LYS A 81 7.58 -4.84 -8.10
CA LYS A 81 7.25 -3.56 -7.45
C LYS A 81 5.77 -3.23 -7.61
N ARG A 82 5.17 -3.51 -8.78
CA ARG A 82 3.74 -3.28 -9.02
C ARG A 82 2.86 -4.15 -8.12
N VAL A 83 3.22 -5.41 -7.89
CA VAL A 83 2.52 -6.27 -6.90
C VAL A 83 2.53 -5.63 -5.51
N ILE A 84 3.69 -5.12 -5.07
CA ILE A 84 3.83 -4.48 -3.77
C ILE A 84 3.03 -3.15 -3.72
N ALA A 85 3.00 -2.39 -4.81
CA ALA A 85 2.22 -1.16 -4.91
C ALA A 85 0.70 -1.41 -4.82
N TYR A 86 0.18 -2.41 -5.53
CA TYR A 86 -1.24 -2.75 -5.45
C TYR A 86 -1.65 -3.29 -4.08
N SER A 87 -0.79 -4.07 -3.43
CA SER A 87 -1.03 -4.47 -2.05
C SER A 87 -0.95 -3.28 -1.08
N THR A 88 -0.18 -2.22 -1.36
CA THR A 88 -0.26 -0.94 -0.61
C THR A 88 -1.62 -0.28 -0.81
N CYS A 89 -2.11 -0.15 -2.06
CA CYS A 89 -3.45 0.39 -2.33
C CYS A 89 -4.54 -0.38 -1.57
N SER A 90 -4.43 -1.71 -1.52
CA SER A 90 -5.39 -2.54 -0.79
C SER A 90 -5.34 -2.30 0.72
N GLN A 91 -4.14 -2.25 1.31
CA GLN A 91 -3.94 -1.99 2.74
C GLN A 91 -4.43 -0.59 3.15
N LEU A 92 -4.27 0.42 2.30
CA LEU A 92 -4.84 1.74 2.54
C LEU A 92 -6.37 1.70 2.45
N GLY A 93 -6.93 0.94 1.52
CA GLY A 93 -8.37 0.67 1.46
C GLY A 93 -8.91 0.11 2.79
N TYR A 94 -8.19 -0.83 3.42
CA TYR A 94 -8.53 -1.34 4.76
C TYR A 94 -8.51 -0.25 5.84
N MET A 95 -7.49 0.61 5.84
CA MET A 95 -7.41 1.72 6.80
C MET A 95 -8.56 2.73 6.61
N ILE A 96 -8.88 3.07 5.36
CA ILE A 96 -9.99 3.97 5.02
C ILE A 96 -11.33 3.34 5.42
N PHE A 97 -11.51 2.04 5.19
CA PHE A 97 -12.68 1.29 5.66
C PHE A 97 -12.83 1.38 7.18
N ALA A 98 -11.74 1.17 7.93
CA ALA A 98 -11.74 1.28 9.40
C ALA A 98 -12.12 2.69 9.89
N CYS A 99 -11.63 3.74 9.23
CA CYS A 99 -12.07 5.11 9.49
C CYS A 99 -13.57 5.31 9.19
N GLY A 100 -14.10 4.67 8.14
CA GLY A 100 -15.50 4.78 7.74
C GLY A 100 -16.49 4.16 8.74
N ILE A 101 -16.07 3.13 9.48
CA ILE A 101 -16.85 2.54 10.58
C ILE A 101 -16.53 3.20 11.94
N SER A 102 -16.00 4.42 11.91
CA SER A 102 -15.64 5.23 13.09
C SER A 102 -14.54 4.61 13.98
N ASN A 103 -13.75 3.67 13.46
CA ASN A 103 -12.68 3.00 14.21
C ASN A 103 -11.29 3.57 13.87
N TYR A 104 -11.10 4.86 14.14
CA TYR A 104 -9.89 5.61 13.78
C TYR A 104 -8.62 5.10 14.49
N SER A 105 -8.73 4.64 15.74
CA SER A 105 -7.58 4.12 16.49
C SER A 105 -7.03 2.86 15.84
N VAL A 106 -7.89 1.95 15.40
CA VAL A 106 -7.50 0.75 14.63
C VAL A 106 -6.88 1.15 13.29
N SER A 107 -7.45 2.13 12.59
CA SER A 107 -6.85 2.62 11.34
C SER A 107 -5.43 3.18 11.54
N VAL A 108 -5.18 3.95 12.60
CA VAL A 108 -3.85 4.53 12.87
C VAL A 108 -2.87 3.44 13.33
N PHE A 109 -3.33 2.48 14.12
CA PHE A 109 -2.53 1.31 14.48
C PHE A 109 -2.10 0.51 13.24
N HIS A 110 -3.04 0.24 12.34
CA HIS A 110 -2.77 -0.44 11.08
C HIS A 110 -1.80 0.38 10.20
N LEU A 111 -1.95 1.70 10.15
CA LEU A 111 -1.04 2.61 9.45
C LEU A 111 0.40 2.49 9.95
N MET A 112 0.59 2.39 11.27
CA MET A 112 1.92 2.19 11.85
C MET A 112 2.53 0.85 11.43
N ASN A 113 1.77 -0.25 11.54
CA ASN A 113 2.24 -1.56 11.11
C ASN A 113 2.60 -1.56 9.63
N HIS A 114 1.76 -0.95 8.80
CA HIS A 114 1.98 -0.77 7.38
C HIS A 114 3.28 -0.05 7.05
N ALA A 115 3.59 1.04 7.77
CA ALA A 115 4.84 1.74 7.57
C ALA A 115 6.06 0.83 7.74
N PHE A 116 6.03 -0.08 8.73
CA PHE A 116 7.12 -1.03 8.94
C PHE A 116 7.16 -2.13 7.87
N PHE A 117 6.07 -2.89 7.71
CA PHE A 117 6.10 -4.06 6.83
C PHE A 117 6.23 -3.68 5.36
N LYS A 118 5.67 -2.55 4.92
CA LYS A 118 5.85 -2.08 3.53
C LYS A 118 7.25 -1.56 3.26
N ALA A 119 7.85 -0.84 4.20
CA ALA A 119 9.23 -0.40 4.05
C ALA A 119 10.16 -1.63 3.94
N LEU A 120 9.96 -2.63 4.79
CA LEU A 120 10.70 -3.89 4.74
C LEU A 120 10.51 -4.59 3.38
N LEU A 121 9.26 -4.76 2.92
CA LEU A 121 8.97 -5.41 1.62
C LEU A 121 9.64 -4.70 0.44
N PHE A 122 9.56 -3.36 0.35
CA PHE A 122 10.16 -2.61 -0.75
C PHE A 122 11.69 -2.65 -0.71
N LEU A 123 12.32 -2.61 0.47
CA LEU A 123 13.77 -2.70 0.61
C LEU A 123 14.27 -4.12 0.29
N SER A 124 13.57 -5.15 0.77
CA SER A 124 13.86 -6.56 0.43
C SER A 124 13.72 -6.78 -1.08
N ALA A 125 12.63 -6.31 -1.69
CA ALA A 125 12.46 -6.36 -3.15
C ALA A 125 13.56 -5.59 -3.90
N GLY A 126 14.00 -4.45 -3.39
CA GLY A 126 15.14 -3.71 -3.93
C GLY A 126 16.43 -4.51 -3.92
N SER A 127 16.70 -5.24 -2.84
CA SER A 127 17.88 -6.13 -2.77
C SER A 127 17.80 -7.28 -3.77
N VAL A 128 16.61 -7.89 -3.97
CA VAL A 128 16.39 -8.92 -4.99
C VAL A 128 16.62 -8.38 -6.41
N ILE A 129 16.00 -7.25 -6.75
CA ILE A 129 16.13 -6.63 -8.08
C ILE A 129 17.59 -6.27 -8.37
N HIS A 130 18.29 -5.70 -7.38
CA HIS A 130 19.71 -5.37 -7.52
C HIS A 130 20.57 -6.63 -7.76
N ALA A 131 20.31 -7.71 -7.02
CA ALA A 131 21.03 -8.96 -7.20
C ALA A 131 20.72 -9.67 -8.53
N MET A 132 19.56 -9.39 -9.12
CA MET A 132 19.10 -9.94 -10.39
C MET A 132 19.42 -9.03 -11.59
N SER A 133 20.43 -8.17 -11.48
CA SER A 133 20.86 -7.25 -12.57
C SER A 133 19.72 -6.37 -13.08
N ASP A 134 18.96 -5.77 -12.15
CA ASP A 134 17.82 -4.88 -12.41
C ASP A 134 16.60 -5.56 -13.08
N GLU A 135 16.54 -6.89 -13.11
CA GLU A 135 15.33 -7.61 -13.55
C GLU A 135 14.21 -7.44 -12.51
N GLN A 136 13.01 -7.06 -12.97
CA GLN A 136 11.83 -6.82 -12.13
C GLN A 136 10.67 -7.79 -12.41
N ASP A 137 10.71 -8.50 -13.54
CA ASP A 137 9.68 -9.46 -13.93
C ASP A 137 9.84 -10.77 -13.14
N MET A 138 8.85 -11.07 -12.29
CA MET A 138 8.85 -12.25 -11.43
C MET A 138 8.90 -13.56 -12.22
N ARG A 139 8.47 -13.57 -13.49
CA ARG A 139 8.49 -14.78 -14.35
C ARG A 139 9.90 -15.19 -14.74
N LYS A 140 10.87 -14.28 -14.63
CA LYS A 140 12.30 -14.53 -14.89
C LYS A 140 13.09 -14.71 -13.59
N MET A 141 12.41 -14.64 -12.44
CA MET A 141 12.99 -14.89 -11.12
C MET A 141 12.67 -16.32 -10.69
N GLY A 142 13.47 -16.88 -9.77
CA GLY A 142 13.21 -18.21 -9.21
C GLY A 142 14.41 -18.76 -8.43
N GLY A 143 14.15 -19.68 -7.50
CA GLY A 143 15.22 -20.35 -6.74
C GLY A 143 16.02 -19.45 -5.80
N LEU A 144 15.50 -18.27 -5.45
CA LEU A 144 16.24 -17.26 -4.69
C LEU A 144 16.38 -17.55 -3.20
N ALA A 145 15.59 -18.47 -2.65
CA ALA A 145 15.58 -18.77 -1.21
C ALA A 145 16.93 -19.32 -0.71
N SER A 146 17.62 -20.16 -1.51
CA SER A 146 18.95 -20.68 -1.17
C SER A 146 20.06 -19.65 -1.41
N SER A 147 19.88 -18.78 -2.41
CA SER A 147 20.90 -17.81 -2.81
C SER A 147 20.92 -16.57 -1.91
N PHE A 148 19.76 -16.16 -1.39
CA PHE A 148 19.60 -14.97 -0.54
C PHE A 148 18.77 -15.28 0.71
N PRO A 149 19.28 -16.11 1.64
CA PRO A 149 18.50 -16.59 2.78
C PRO A 149 18.05 -15.46 3.72
N PHE A 150 18.87 -14.42 3.87
CA PHE A 150 18.53 -13.25 4.68
C PHE A 150 17.39 -12.42 4.07
N THR A 151 17.49 -12.10 2.78
CA THR A 151 16.43 -11.37 2.05
C THR A 151 15.13 -12.17 2.03
N TYR A 152 15.22 -13.49 1.86
CA TYR A 152 14.06 -14.38 1.93
C TYR A 152 13.41 -14.35 3.32
N ALA A 153 14.19 -14.42 4.40
CA ALA A 153 13.66 -14.33 5.77
C ALA A 153 13.05 -12.95 6.09
N MET A 154 13.52 -11.90 5.42
CA MET A 154 13.00 -10.53 5.54
C MET A 154 11.81 -10.21 4.64
N MET A 155 11.38 -11.13 3.78
CA MET A 155 10.19 -10.97 2.94
C MET A 155 8.97 -11.56 3.70
N PRO A 156 8.14 -10.72 4.35
CA PRO A 156 6.97 -11.18 5.11
C PRO A 156 5.82 -11.67 4.23
#